data_AF-A0AAV1S4V1-F1
#
_entry.id   AF-A0AAV1S4V1-F1
#
_cell.length_a   1.000
_cell.length_b   1.000
_cell.length_c   1.000
_cell.angle_alpha   90.00
_cell.angle_beta   90.00
_cell.angle_gamma   90.00
#
_symmetry.space_group_name_H-M   'P 1'
#
loop_
_entity.id
_entity.type
_entity.pdbx_description
1 polymer ?
#
loop_
_entity_poly.entity_id
_entity_poly.type
_entity_poly.pdbx_seq_one_letter_code
_entity_poly.pdbx_strand_id
1 'polypeptide(L)'
;MGFADRRECPQLCRLAAEYIRKCERCEEDIYAFFAQEPDADSLYVKLVEEFERCILSYFAFHWSHADISISQVLSSDAEPKRKLKQIVMAATREQTFERVTKNLKVARVFSTLVEEMKAMGIASTDDSQCTEVMAPVAHSDRSPVLLFMGGGMGAGKSTVLKDILNEPFWAGAAGNAVVIEADAFKESDVIYRALSSRGHVDMIHTAELVHQSSTDAASSLLVTALNEGRDVIMDGTLSWVPFVVQTITMARNVHRRRYRMGTGYKVGTDGSITEVYWEKIDEEEPSLQEGSKKRKPYRIELVGVVCDAYLAVVRGIRRAIMCRRAVRVKSQLKSHKRFANAFLTYCHLVDNARLYCTNALEGPPKPDLVTAESQHEEDIVQPFQVPRETSIKDNRLWLSGLDLNKRIFRRNTDTAIFVKLIGWKDKDRNLLVDPDEIDCLKRVGCLNEEAESIYELYKYPNPACEDGSIWKDIVLSPSRLNIQKELKYSIQKVEGSKMTSSK
;
A
#
# COMPACT_ATOMS: atom_id res chain seq x y z
N MET A 1 5.82 -7.11 27.06
CA MET A 1 5.62 -6.19 28.20
C MET A 1 5.72 -6.85 29.59
N GLY A 2 5.44 -8.14 29.78
CA GLY A 2 5.79 -8.83 31.04
C GLY A 2 4.84 -8.61 32.23
N PHE A 3 3.57 -8.35 31.93
CA PHE A 3 2.45 -8.40 32.90
C PHE A 3 1.77 -9.76 32.80
N ALA A 4 1.51 -10.41 33.93
CA ALA A 4 0.96 -11.78 33.95
C ALA A 4 -0.57 -11.78 33.84
N ASP A 5 -1.24 -10.78 34.42
CA ASP A 5 -2.69 -10.64 34.39
C ASP A 5 -3.12 -9.30 33.77
N ARG A 6 -4.07 -9.35 32.83
CA ARG A 6 -4.71 -8.17 32.22
C ARG A 6 -5.36 -7.24 33.26
N ARG A 7 -5.73 -7.76 34.42
CA ARG A 7 -6.34 -7.00 35.52
C ARG A 7 -5.33 -6.08 36.23
N GLU A 8 -4.03 -6.31 36.07
CA GLU A 8 -2.98 -5.46 36.66
C GLU A 8 -2.91 -4.09 35.97
N CYS A 9 -3.18 -4.02 34.67
CA CYS A 9 -3.07 -2.79 33.88
C CYS A 9 -4.25 -2.66 32.88
N PRO A 10 -5.48 -2.42 33.38
CA PRO A 10 -6.66 -2.39 32.53
C PRO A 10 -6.66 -1.24 31.51
N GLN A 11 -6.09 -0.08 31.84
CA GLN A 11 -6.00 1.04 30.89
C GLN A 11 -4.97 0.74 29.80
N LEU A 12 -3.82 0.13 30.15
CA LEU A 12 -2.85 -0.34 29.16
C LEU A 12 -3.48 -1.31 28.17
N CYS A 13 -4.27 -2.28 28.65
CA CYS A 13 -4.97 -3.23 27.79
C CYS A 13 -5.96 -2.53 26.84
N ARG A 14 -6.67 -1.51 27.33
CA ARG A 14 -7.56 -0.68 26.50
C ARG A 14 -6.77 0.05 25.42
N LEU A 15 -5.69 0.75 25.80
CA LEU A 15 -4.83 1.50 24.87
C LEU A 15 -4.22 0.58 23.80
N ALA A 16 -3.77 -0.61 24.17
CA ALA A 16 -3.25 -1.58 23.21
C ALA A 16 -4.33 -2.04 22.21
N ALA A 17 -5.57 -2.24 22.68
CA ALA A 17 -6.70 -2.62 21.83
C ALA A 17 -7.17 -1.47 20.91
N GLU A 18 -7.11 -0.22 21.38
CA GLU A 18 -7.38 0.98 20.58
C GLU A 18 -6.27 1.22 19.54
N TYR A 19 -5.01 1.01 19.93
CA TYR A 19 -3.84 1.19 19.08
C TYR A 19 -3.83 0.18 17.91
N ILE A 20 -4.03 -1.11 18.18
CA ILE A 20 -4.05 -2.13 17.10
C ILE A 20 -5.19 -1.90 16.10
N ARG A 21 -6.31 -1.30 16.55
CA ARG A 21 -7.44 -0.91 15.70
C ARG A 21 -7.26 0.44 15.02
N LYS A 22 -6.24 1.22 15.42
CA LYS A 22 -6.04 2.61 14.98
C LYS A 22 -7.29 3.45 15.22
N CYS A 23 -7.89 3.33 16.40
CA CYS A 23 -9.05 4.14 16.79
C CYS A 23 -8.69 5.63 16.75
N GLU A 24 -9.67 6.47 16.41
CA GLU A 24 -9.50 7.92 16.47
C GLU A 24 -9.03 8.34 17.87
N ARG A 25 -8.04 9.24 17.93
CA ARG A 25 -7.46 9.78 19.18
C ARG A 25 -6.67 8.78 20.03
N CYS A 26 -6.43 7.55 19.58
CA CYS A 26 -5.65 6.57 20.36
C CYS A 26 -4.25 7.08 20.73
N GLU A 27 -3.57 7.82 19.85
CA GLU A 27 -2.27 8.42 20.14
C GLU A 27 -2.36 9.53 21.20
N GLU A 28 -3.41 10.36 21.16
CA GLU A 28 -3.67 11.36 22.19
C GLU A 28 -3.93 10.70 23.54
N ASP A 29 -4.67 9.58 23.55
CA ASP A 29 -4.98 8.82 24.76
C ASP A 29 -3.74 8.14 25.34
N ILE A 30 -2.83 7.63 24.50
CA ILE A 30 -1.53 7.08 24.94
C ILE A 30 -0.66 8.19 25.52
N TYR A 31 -0.63 9.38 24.90
CA TYR A 31 0.13 10.50 25.44
C TYR A 31 -0.46 10.98 26.77
N ALA A 32 -1.79 11.15 26.84
CA ALA A 32 -2.51 11.56 28.04
C ALA A 32 -2.34 10.55 29.19
N PHE A 33 -2.12 9.27 28.88
CA PHE A 33 -1.85 8.23 29.88
C PHE A 33 -0.61 8.55 30.73
N PHE A 34 0.44 9.13 30.13
CA PHE A 34 1.68 9.50 30.81
C PHE A 34 1.76 10.98 31.21
N ALA A 35 0.71 11.78 31.04
CA ALA A 35 0.76 13.24 31.19
C ALA A 35 1.23 13.75 32.58
N GLN A 36 1.18 12.91 33.63
CA GLN A 36 1.65 13.25 34.97
C GLN A 36 3.11 12.83 35.24
N GLU A 37 3.73 12.12 34.30
CA GLU A 37 5.13 11.71 34.40
C GLU A 37 6.05 12.77 33.78
N PRO A 38 7.22 13.06 34.40
CA PRO A 38 8.15 14.08 33.91
C PRO A 38 8.72 13.76 32.52
N ASP A 39 8.78 12.47 32.15
CA ASP A 39 9.32 11.98 30.88
C ASP A 39 8.22 11.50 29.91
N ALA A 40 7.03 12.14 29.94
CA ALA A 40 5.86 11.72 29.18
C ALA A 40 6.12 11.52 27.67
N ASP A 41 6.86 12.44 27.03
CA ASP A 41 7.22 12.35 25.61
C ASP A 41 8.03 11.07 25.31
N SER A 42 9.04 10.79 26.13
CA SER A 42 9.91 9.61 26.00
C SER A 42 9.13 8.32 26.25
N LEU A 43 8.29 8.29 27.29
CA LEU A 43 7.46 7.13 27.64
C LEU A 43 6.40 6.84 26.56
N TYR A 44 5.81 7.87 25.97
CA TYR A 44 4.90 7.75 24.84
C TYR A 44 5.58 7.04 23.65
N VAL A 45 6.74 7.54 23.21
CA VAL A 45 7.49 6.95 22.08
C VAL A 45 7.85 5.50 22.37
N LYS A 46 8.41 5.23 23.56
CA LYS A 46 8.77 3.87 23.99
C LYS A 46 7.58 2.92 23.99
N LEU A 47 6.41 3.37 24.44
CA LEU A 47 5.22 2.53 24.49
C LEU A 47 4.67 2.23 23.10
N VAL A 48 4.61 3.23 22.22
CA VAL A 48 4.20 3.06 20.82
C VAL A 48 5.13 2.09 20.09
N GLU A 49 6.45 2.25 20.25
CA GLU A 49 7.41 1.30 19.68
C GLU A 49 7.27 -0.11 20.26
N GLU A 50 7.02 -0.25 21.56
CA GLU A 50 6.84 -1.56 22.18
C GLU A 50 5.52 -2.23 21.74
N PHE A 51 4.46 -1.46 21.47
CA PHE A 51 3.25 -1.98 20.81
C PHE A 51 3.57 -2.49 19.42
N GLU A 52 4.30 -1.73 18.61
CA GLU A 52 4.74 -2.15 17.27
C GLU A 52 5.60 -3.43 17.33
N ARG A 53 6.58 -3.49 18.24
CA ARG A 53 7.39 -4.69 18.48
C ARG A 53 6.52 -5.88 18.89
N CYS A 54 5.54 -5.70 19.77
CA CYS A 54 4.60 -6.74 20.18
C CYS A 54 3.76 -7.25 18.99
N ILE A 55 3.21 -6.34 18.18
CA ILE A 55 2.40 -6.66 17.00
C ILE A 55 3.23 -7.43 15.97
N LEU A 56 4.42 -6.92 15.65
CA LEU A 56 5.37 -7.58 14.74
C LEU A 56 5.75 -8.98 15.24
N SER A 57 6.10 -9.09 16.53
CA SER A 57 6.51 -10.36 17.14
C SER A 57 5.39 -11.40 17.07
N TYR A 58 4.18 -11.01 17.48
CA TYR A 58 3.04 -11.91 17.55
C TYR A 58 2.62 -12.37 16.14
N PHE A 59 2.40 -11.43 15.23
CA PHE A 59 1.92 -11.79 13.90
C PHE A 59 2.96 -12.48 13.04
N ALA A 60 4.26 -12.39 13.32
CA ALA A 60 5.26 -13.16 12.58
C ALA A 60 5.24 -14.67 12.85
N PHE A 61 4.68 -15.13 13.98
CA PHE A 61 4.63 -16.56 14.34
C PHE A 61 3.25 -17.21 14.23
N HIS A 62 2.20 -16.44 13.96
CA HIS A 62 0.82 -16.91 14.03
C HIS A 62 0.04 -16.69 12.73
N TRP A 63 0.66 -16.95 11.57
CA TRP A 63 0.00 -16.72 10.27
C TRP A 63 -1.22 -17.60 10.05
N SER A 64 -1.18 -18.85 10.52
CA SER A 64 -2.30 -19.80 10.48
C SER A 64 -3.48 -19.42 11.39
N HIS A 65 -3.28 -18.48 12.32
CA HIS A 65 -4.31 -17.97 13.23
C HIS A 65 -4.67 -16.50 12.95
N ALA A 66 -4.19 -15.93 11.85
CA ALA A 66 -4.40 -14.52 11.53
C ALA A 66 -5.89 -14.19 11.36
N ASP A 67 -6.65 -15.07 10.71
CA ASP A 67 -8.09 -14.97 10.50
C ASP A 67 -8.87 -14.98 11.83
N ILE A 68 -8.51 -15.87 12.75
CA ILE A 68 -9.10 -15.95 14.09
C ILE A 68 -8.78 -14.67 14.87
N SER A 69 -7.52 -14.23 14.82
CA SER A 69 -7.05 -13.03 15.53
C SER A 69 -7.76 -11.77 15.04
N ILE A 70 -7.86 -11.58 13.72
CA ILE A 70 -8.63 -10.49 13.10
C ILE A 70 -10.10 -10.56 13.54
N SER A 71 -10.72 -11.74 13.47
CA SER A 71 -12.12 -11.93 13.86
C SER A 71 -12.36 -11.60 15.34
N GLN A 72 -11.44 -11.95 16.24
CA GLN A 72 -11.52 -11.63 17.66
C GLN A 72 -11.42 -10.12 17.92
N VAL A 73 -10.47 -9.45 17.26
CA VAL A 73 -10.29 -7.99 17.40
C VAL A 73 -11.51 -7.21 16.89
N LEU A 74 -12.17 -7.73 15.85
CA LEU A 74 -13.37 -7.13 15.25
C LEU A 74 -14.68 -7.50 15.98
N SER A 75 -14.76 -8.66 16.63
CA SER A 75 -15.99 -9.17 17.28
C SER A 75 -16.18 -8.68 18.72
N SER A 76 -15.17 -8.07 19.34
CA SER A 76 -15.30 -7.45 20.66
C SER A 76 -16.29 -6.27 20.71
N ASP A 77 -16.85 -5.84 19.57
CA ASP A 77 -17.96 -4.89 19.45
C ASP A 77 -19.35 -5.50 19.75
N ALA A 78 -19.49 -6.83 19.79
CA ALA A 78 -20.79 -7.47 19.95
C ALA A 78 -21.07 -7.88 21.40
N GLU A 79 -22.09 -7.27 22.01
CA GLU A 79 -22.67 -7.73 23.28
C GLU A 79 -22.96 -9.25 23.28
N PRO A 80 -22.82 -9.93 24.43
CA PRO A 80 -22.90 -11.37 24.54
C PRO A 80 -24.35 -11.86 24.57
N LYS A 81 -25.10 -11.76 23.47
CA LYS A 81 -26.40 -12.45 23.35
C LYS A 81 -26.58 -13.07 21.96
N ARG A 82 -26.53 -14.42 21.92
CA ARG A 82 -27.28 -15.37 21.05
C ARG A 82 -26.43 -16.46 20.39
N LYS A 83 -25.94 -17.43 21.19
CA LYS A 83 -25.31 -18.67 20.67
C LYS A 83 -26.29 -19.60 19.92
N LEU A 84 -27.58 -19.61 20.28
CA LEU A 84 -28.55 -20.54 19.67
C LEU A 84 -29.13 -20.02 18.33
N LYS A 85 -29.16 -18.69 18.11
CA LYS A 85 -29.66 -18.08 16.87
C LYS A 85 -28.65 -18.19 15.71
N GLN A 86 -27.36 -18.34 16.02
CA GLN A 86 -26.27 -18.42 15.04
C GLN A 86 -26.26 -19.76 14.27
N ILE A 87 -26.62 -20.87 14.91
CA ILE A 87 -26.63 -22.21 14.29
C ILE A 87 -27.80 -22.32 13.30
N VAL A 88 -28.99 -21.83 13.68
CA VAL A 88 -30.19 -21.87 12.81
C VAL A 88 -30.09 -20.87 11.64
N MET A 89 -29.38 -19.75 11.82
CA MET A 89 -29.13 -18.76 10.75
C MET A 89 -28.03 -19.20 9.75
N ALA A 90 -27.21 -20.20 10.06
CA ALA A 90 -26.16 -20.68 9.15
C ALA A 90 -26.74 -21.45 7.95
N ALA A 91 -27.80 -22.24 8.15
CA ALA A 91 -28.44 -23.03 7.08
C ALA A 91 -29.32 -22.20 6.13
N THR A 92 -29.96 -21.14 6.64
CA THR A 92 -30.73 -20.19 5.81
C THR A 92 -29.86 -19.13 5.14
N ARG A 93 -28.58 -18.99 5.54
CA ARG A 93 -27.62 -18.03 4.96
C ARG A 93 -27.24 -18.36 3.53
N GLU A 94 -27.05 -19.62 3.19
CA GLU A 94 -26.58 -20.06 1.86
C GLU A 94 -27.67 -19.86 0.77
N GLN A 95 -28.93 -20.20 1.10
CA GLN A 95 -30.07 -19.97 0.20
C GLN A 95 -30.41 -18.48 0.04
N THR A 96 -30.26 -17.68 1.10
CA THR A 96 -30.45 -16.21 1.01
C THR A 96 -29.30 -15.56 0.24
N PHE A 97 -28.08 -16.09 0.38
CA PHE A 97 -26.87 -15.66 -0.31
C PHE A 97 -26.98 -15.85 -1.82
N GLU A 98 -27.43 -17.02 -2.30
CA GLU A 98 -27.66 -17.23 -3.73
C GLU A 98 -28.72 -16.28 -4.29
N ARG A 99 -29.79 -16.02 -3.53
CA ARG A 99 -30.88 -15.14 -3.96
C ARG A 99 -30.45 -13.67 -4.07
N VAL A 100 -29.71 -13.17 -3.08
CA VAL A 100 -29.16 -11.80 -3.10
C VAL A 100 -28.13 -11.64 -4.22
N THR A 101 -27.26 -12.63 -4.41
CA THR A 101 -26.24 -12.62 -5.46
C THR A 101 -26.87 -12.62 -6.86
N LYS A 102 -27.95 -13.39 -7.09
CA LYS A 102 -28.69 -13.39 -8.37
C LYS A 102 -29.35 -12.04 -8.66
N ASN A 103 -29.99 -11.42 -7.67
CA ASN A 103 -30.69 -10.15 -7.85
C ASN A 103 -29.75 -8.97 -8.09
N LEU A 104 -28.54 -9.00 -7.52
CA LEU A 104 -27.57 -7.90 -7.65
C LEU A 104 -26.71 -7.97 -8.91
N LYS A 105 -26.80 -9.03 -9.75
CA LYS A 105 -25.95 -9.16 -10.95
C LYS A 105 -26.11 -8.02 -11.94
N VAL A 106 -27.34 -7.60 -12.21
CA VAL A 106 -27.61 -6.51 -13.16
C VAL A 106 -27.13 -5.18 -12.59
N ALA A 107 -27.46 -4.90 -11.32
CA ALA A 107 -26.99 -3.70 -10.61
C ALA A 107 -25.45 -3.61 -10.57
N ARG A 108 -24.77 -4.75 -10.42
CA ARG A 108 -23.31 -4.85 -10.46
C ARG A 108 -22.73 -4.40 -11.80
N VAL A 109 -23.30 -4.86 -12.92
CA VAL A 109 -22.83 -4.46 -14.27
C VAL A 109 -22.97 -2.95 -14.46
N PHE A 110 -24.13 -2.37 -14.15
CA PHE A 110 -24.34 -0.93 -14.25
C PHE A 110 -23.40 -0.14 -13.35
N SER A 111 -23.23 -0.57 -12.09
CA SER A 111 -22.32 0.08 -11.15
C SER A 111 -20.88 0.04 -11.65
N THR A 112 -20.45 -1.07 -12.26
CA THR A 112 -19.09 -1.23 -12.79
C THR A 112 -18.85 -0.26 -13.95
N LEU A 113 -19.79 -0.19 -14.90
CA LEU A 113 -19.71 0.74 -16.03
C LEU A 113 -19.67 2.20 -15.57
N VAL A 114 -20.47 2.57 -14.56
CA VAL A 114 -20.46 3.92 -13.99
C VAL A 114 -19.09 4.27 -13.39
N GLU A 115 -18.46 3.34 -12.67
CA GLU A 115 -17.12 3.57 -12.12
C GLU A 115 -16.04 3.66 -13.21
N GLU A 116 -16.15 2.86 -14.29
CA GLU A 116 -15.27 2.99 -15.46
C GLU A 116 -15.43 4.35 -16.15
N MET A 117 -16.67 4.84 -16.34
CA MET A 117 -16.94 6.16 -16.93
C MET A 117 -16.41 7.30 -16.06
N LYS A 118 -16.52 7.19 -14.72
CA LYS A 118 -15.95 8.16 -13.77
C LYS A 118 -14.42 8.16 -13.86
N ALA A 119 -13.79 7.00 -13.88
CA ALA A 119 -12.34 6.87 -13.99
C ALA A 119 -11.79 7.44 -15.32
N MET A 120 -12.58 7.36 -16.40
CA MET A 120 -12.25 7.97 -17.68
C MET A 120 -12.49 9.49 -17.72
N GLY A 121 -13.19 10.06 -16.74
CA GLY A 121 -13.55 11.48 -16.70
C GLY A 121 -14.71 11.88 -17.61
N ILE A 122 -15.57 10.91 -18.00
CA ILE A 122 -16.69 11.14 -18.93
C ILE A 122 -17.94 11.66 -18.19
N ALA A 123 -18.08 11.37 -16.90
CA ALA A 123 -19.20 11.81 -16.08
C ALA A 123 -18.80 12.95 -15.14
N SER A 124 -18.99 14.20 -15.55
CA SER A 124 -19.07 15.33 -14.61
C SER A 124 -20.49 15.41 -14.06
N THR A 125 -20.65 15.34 -12.74
CA THR A 125 -21.93 15.49 -12.03
C THR A 125 -22.38 16.94 -11.93
N ASP A 126 -22.11 17.75 -12.96
CA ASP A 126 -22.46 19.16 -12.99
C ASP A 126 -23.03 19.49 -14.36
N ASP A 127 -24.34 19.75 -14.43
CA ASP A 127 -25.08 20.24 -15.60
C ASP A 127 -24.69 21.69 -15.96
N SER A 128 -23.45 22.11 -15.67
CA SER A 128 -22.92 23.38 -16.13
C SER A 128 -22.19 23.14 -17.44
N GLN A 129 -22.62 23.90 -18.46
CA GLN A 129 -22.19 23.86 -19.85
C GLN A 129 -20.75 23.38 -20.04
N CYS A 130 -20.61 22.34 -20.86
CA CYS A 130 -19.37 21.82 -21.40
C CYS A 130 -18.53 22.97 -21.99
N THR A 131 -17.67 23.55 -21.16
CA THR A 131 -16.46 24.17 -21.65
C THR A 131 -15.46 23.03 -21.71
N GLU A 132 -15.00 22.68 -22.91
CA GLU A 132 -13.76 21.94 -23.07
C GLU A 132 -12.70 22.70 -22.29
N VAL A 133 -12.47 22.31 -21.03
CA VAL A 133 -11.39 22.83 -20.22
C VAL A 133 -10.14 22.32 -20.88
N MET A 134 -9.58 23.19 -21.72
CA MET A 134 -8.29 23.09 -22.39
C MET A 134 -7.36 22.19 -21.58
N ALA A 135 -7.25 20.92 -21.98
CA ALA A 135 -6.18 20.07 -21.51
C ALA A 135 -4.89 20.85 -21.80
N PRO A 136 -4.00 21.07 -20.81
CA PRO A 136 -2.82 21.89 -21.03
C PRO A 136 -2.11 21.38 -22.29
N VAL A 137 -1.91 22.29 -23.25
CA VAL A 137 -1.47 22.03 -24.64
C VAL A 137 -0.31 21.01 -24.71
N ALA A 138 0.53 20.95 -23.67
CA ALA A 138 1.62 20.01 -23.46
C ALA A 138 1.24 18.51 -23.43
N HIS A 139 0.01 18.11 -23.07
CA HIS A 139 -0.38 16.69 -23.01
C HIS A 139 -0.64 16.07 -24.38
N SER A 140 -1.05 16.87 -25.36
CA SER A 140 -1.45 16.37 -26.69
C SER A 140 -0.27 16.14 -27.65
N ASP A 141 0.92 16.63 -27.31
CA ASP A 141 2.11 16.58 -28.17
C ASP A 141 3.20 15.61 -27.68
N ARG A 142 3.03 14.95 -26.53
CA ARG A 142 3.97 13.91 -26.07
C ARG A 142 3.42 12.50 -26.23
N SER A 143 4.30 11.50 -26.16
CA SER A 143 3.89 10.11 -26.00
C SER A 143 3.15 9.92 -24.66
N PRO A 144 2.05 9.15 -24.63
CA PRO A 144 1.40 8.79 -23.38
C PRO A 144 2.29 7.85 -22.56
N VAL A 145 2.11 7.85 -21.24
CA VAL A 145 2.89 7.05 -20.30
C VAL A 145 2.04 5.98 -19.64
N LEU A 146 2.51 4.74 -19.69
CA LEU A 146 1.98 3.62 -18.92
C LEU A 146 2.95 3.33 -17.77
N LEU A 147 2.55 3.66 -16.54
CA LEU A 147 3.29 3.37 -15.33
C LEU A 147 2.76 2.09 -14.69
N PHE A 148 3.58 1.05 -14.67
CA PHE A 148 3.35 -0.16 -13.89
C PHE A 148 3.89 0.00 -12.48
N MET A 149 3.01 -0.06 -11.48
CA MET A 149 3.40 -0.25 -10.08
C MET A 149 3.32 -1.74 -9.76
N GLY A 150 4.46 -2.33 -9.40
CA GLY A 150 4.62 -3.75 -9.11
C GLY A 150 5.20 -4.02 -7.73
N GLY A 151 4.87 -5.17 -7.14
CA GLY A 151 5.31 -5.53 -5.81
C GLY A 151 4.29 -6.38 -5.07
N GLY A 152 4.78 -7.27 -4.21
CA GLY A 152 3.93 -8.15 -3.43
C GLY A 152 2.88 -7.39 -2.60
N MET A 153 1.80 -8.06 -2.22
CA MET A 153 0.77 -7.46 -1.38
C MET A 153 1.39 -7.01 -0.05
N GLY A 154 1.06 -5.80 0.43
CA GLY A 154 1.66 -5.24 1.66
C GLY A 154 3.10 -4.71 1.51
N ALA A 155 3.67 -4.67 0.30
CA ALA A 155 5.03 -4.16 0.07
C ALA A 155 5.19 -2.63 0.24
N GLY A 156 4.10 -1.86 0.36
CA GLY A 156 4.17 -0.39 0.49
C GLY A 156 4.11 0.37 -0.84
N LYS A 157 3.51 -0.21 -1.89
CA LYS A 157 3.35 0.41 -3.21
C LYS A 157 2.69 1.79 -3.14
N SER A 158 1.62 1.94 -2.36
CA SER A 158 0.90 3.20 -2.21
C SER A 158 1.77 4.32 -1.61
N THR A 159 2.72 3.99 -0.74
CA THR A 159 3.69 4.97 -0.20
C THR A 159 4.63 5.46 -1.29
N VAL A 160 5.21 4.54 -2.07
CA VAL A 160 6.09 4.89 -3.19
C VAL A 160 5.34 5.67 -4.27
N LEU A 161 4.09 5.30 -4.55
CA LEU A 161 3.26 6.00 -5.53
C LEU A 161 3.03 7.46 -5.12
N LYS A 162 2.74 7.73 -3.84
CA LYS A 162 2.59 9.12 -3.35
C LYS A 162 3.82 9.97 -3.65
N ASP A 163 5.02 9.41 -3.45
CA ASP A 163 6.27 10.12 -3.74
C ASP A 163 6.44 10.36 -5.25
N ILE A 164 6.12 9.37 -6.08
CA ILE A 164 6.19 9.47 -7.55
C ILE A 164 5.21 10.50 -8.10
N LEU A 165 4.00 10.56 -7.55
CA LEU A 165 2.98 11.52 -7.97
C LEU A 165 3.38 12.98 -7.68
N ASN A 166 4.32 13.20 -6.76
CA ASN A 166 4.91 14.52 -6.49
C ASN A 166 6.06 14.89 -7.45
N GLU A 167 6.54 13.96 -8.29
CA GLU A 167 7.58 14.26 -9.28
C GLU A 167 7.07 15.24 -10.34
N PRO A 168 7.93 16.09 -10.92
CA PRO A 168 7.51 17.17 -11.83
C PRO A 168 6.61 16.71 -12.99
N PHE A 169 6.87 15.51 -13.52
CA PHE A 169 6.05 14.93 -14.58
C PHE A 169 4.63 14.59 -14.10
N TRP A 170 4.51 13.84 -13.00
CA TRP A 170 3.22 13.36 -12.49
C TRP A 170 2.43 14.46 -11.77
N ALA A 171 3.08 15.44 -11.16
CA ALA A 171 2.39 16.57 -10.53
C ALA A 171 1.49 17.32 -11.53
N GLY A 172 1.89 17.39 -12.81
CA GLY A 172 1.08 17.98 -13.89
C GLY A 172 0.18 17.00 -14.66
N ALA A 173 0.50 15.70 -14.65
CA ALA A 173 -0.21 14.68 -15.45
C ALA A 173 -1.21 13.83 -14.66
N ALA A 174 -0.99 13.65 -13.35
CA ALA A 174 -1.74 12.71 -12.52
C ALA A 174 -3.23 13.03 -12.43
N GLY A 175 -3.61 14.31 -12.46
CA GLY A 175 -5.02 14.72 -12.46
C GLY A 175 -5.81 14.24 -13.69
N ASN A 176 -5.12 13.96 -14.79
CA ASN A 176 -5.71 13.47 -16.04
C ASN A 176 -5.36 11.99 -16.33
N ALA A 177 -4.55 11.36 -15.50
CA ALA A 177 -4.15 9.97 -15.66
C ALA A 177 -5.26 9.02 -15.18
N VAL A 178 -5.43 7.89 -15.87
CA VAL A 178 -6.35 6.84 -15.46
C VAL A 178 -5.63 5.92 -14.49
N VAL A 179 -6.05 5.93 -13.22
CA VAL A 179 -5.52 5.02 -12.19
C VAL A 179 -6.33 3.73 -12.19
N ILE A 180 -5.64 2.60 -12.32
CA ILE A 180 -6.25 1.27 -12.43
C ILE A 180 -5.78 0.43 -11.26
N GLU A 181 -6.68 0.21 -10.30
CA GLU A 181 -6.48 -0.64 -9.14
C GLU A 181 -7.66 -1.62 -9.02
N ALA A 182 -7.41 -2.92 -9.19
CA ALA A 182 -8.46 -3.93 -9.11
C ALA A 182 -9.15 -3.98 -7.74
N ASP A 183 -8.45 -3.61 -6.67
CA ASP A 183 -9.03 -3.57 -5.32
C ASP A 183 -10.03 -2.42 -5.15
N ALA A 184 -9.90 -1.31 -5.88
CA ALA A 184 -10.87 -0.20 -5.82
C ALA A 184 -12.25 -0.62 -6.34
N PHE A 185 -12.29 -1.46 -7.39
CA PHE A 185 -13.54 -2.04 -7.90
C PHE A 185 -14.20 -3.02 -6.93
N LYS A 186 -13.45 -3.68 -6.05
CA LYS A 186 -14.03 -4.53 -5.00
C LYS A 186 -14.82 -3.71 -4.00
N GLU A 187 -14.33 -2.52 -3.65
CA GLU A 187 -14.97 -1.64 -2.66
C GLU A 187 -16.25 -0.99 -3.19
N SER A 188 -16.33 -0.75 -4.49
CA SER A 188 -17.53 -0.25 -5.15
C SER A 188 -18.55 -1.35 -5.49
N ASP A 189 -18.14 -2.61 -5.49
CA ASP A 189 -19.01 -3.74 -5.79
C ASP A 189 -20.20 -3.85 -4.81
N VAL A 190 -21.41 -3.81 -5.36
CA VAL A 190 -22.68 -3.85 -4.61
C VAL A 190 -22.84 -5.12 -3.77
N ILE A 191 -22.30 -6.26 -4.21
CA ILE A 191 -22.30 -7.53 -3.47
C ILE A 191 -21.31 -7.45 -2.32
N TYR A 192 -20.11 -6.92 -2.55
CA TYR A 192 -19.11 -6.73 -1.51
C TYR A 192 -19.62 -5.81 -0.39
N ARG A 193 -20.23 -4.67 -0.73
CA ARG A 193 -20.84 -3.75 0.25
C ARG A 193 -22.00 -4.39 1.01
N ALA A 194 -22.88 -5.13 0.32
CA ALA A 194 -24.01 -5.80 0.94
C ALA A 194 -23.59 -6.90 1.93
N LEU A 195 -22.47 -7.58 1.67
CA LEU A 195 -21.93 -8.63 2.54
C LEU A 195 -21.10 -8.05 3.70
N SER A 196 -20.28 -7.03 3.44
CA SER A 196 -19.44 -6.37 4.45
C SER A 196 -20.26 -5.63 5.51
N SER A 197 -21.44 -5.09 5.14
CA SER A 197 -22.34 -4.39 6.07
C SER A 197 -23.07 -5.32 7.05
N ARG A 198 -23.07 -6.64 6.84
CA ARG A 198 -23.79 -7.61 7.69
C ARG A 198 -22.95 -8.21 8.83
N GLY A 199 -21.73 -7.69 9.07
CA GLY A 199 -20.95 -7.86 10.29
C GLY A 199 -20.40 -9.27 10.62
N HIS A 200 -20.77 -10.31 9.87
CA HIS A 200 -20.40 -11.70 10.19
C HIS A 200 -20.31 -12.60 8.93
N VAL A 201 -19.68 -12.12 7.87
CA VAL A 201 -19.33 -12.95 6.71
C VAL A 201 -17.81 -13.08 6.68
N ASP A 202 -17.30 -14.28 6.39
CA ASP A 202 -15.88 -14.50 6.12
C ASP A 202 -15.41 -13.48 5.07
N MET A 203 -14.62 -12.52 5.53
CA MET A 203 -14.16 -11.38 4.73
C MET A 203 -13.31 -11.86 3.56
N ILE A 204 -12.59 -12.97 3.73
CA ILE A 204 -11.74 -13.57 2.70
C ILE A 204 -12.62 -14.18 1.61
N HIS A 205 -13.60 -15.00 2.01
CA HIS A 205 -14.55 -15.59 1.06
C HIS A 205 -15.33 -14.52 0.29
N THR A 206 -15.75 -13.45 0.96
CA THR A 206 -16.44 -12.31 0.34
C THR A 206 -15.58 -11.62 -0.72
N ALA A 207 -14.30 -11.39 -0.43
CA ALA A 207 -13.36 -10.79 -1.38
C ALA A 207 -13.08 -11.69 -2.60
N GLU A 208 -13.10 -13.01 -2.41
CA GLU A 208 -12.93 -13.99 -3.50
C GLU A 208 -14.10 -14.02 -4.47
N LEU A 209 -15.33 -13.94 -3.96
CA LEU A 209 -16.54 -13.91 -4.78
C LEU A 209 -16.58 -12.72 -5.76
N VAL A 210 -15.98 -11.59 -5.37
CA VAL A 210 -15.91 -10.39 -6.20
C VAL A 210 -14.58 -10.23 -6.94
N HIS A 211 -13.65 -11.17 -6.77
CA HIS A 211 -12.31 -11.03 -7.32
C HIS A 211 -12.29 -11.03 -8.85
N GLN A 212 -13.01 -11.97 -9.48
CA GLN A 212 -12.99 -12.09 -10.94
C GLN A 212 -13.59 -10.86 -11.61
N SER A 213 -14.77 -10.41 -11.19
CA SER A 213 -15.41 -9.23 -11.79
C SER A 213 -14.59 -7.96 -11.61
N SER A 214 -13.93 -7.79 -10.47
CA SER A 214 -13.10 -6.61 -10.21
C SER A 214 -11.85 -6.63 -11.08
N THR A 215 -11.31 -7.83 -11.34
CA THR A 215 -10.20 -8.03 -12.27
C THR A 215 -10.63 -7.77 -13.71
N ASP A 216 -11.83 -8.21 -14.09
CA ASP A 216 -12.39 -7.99 -15.42
C ASP A 216 -12.67 -6.48 -15.65
N ALA A 217 -13.25 -5.79 -14.67
CA ALA A 217 -13.48 -4.34 -14.72
C ALA A 217 -12.18 -3.54 -14.86
N ALA A 218 -11.16 -3.87 -14.05
CA ALA A 218 -9.85 -3.24 -14.17
C ALA A 218 -9.20 -3.50 -15.54
N SER A 219 -9.39 -4.69 -16.11
CA SER A 219 -8.88 -5.04 -17.44
C SER A 219 -9.63 -4.31 -18.56
N SER A 220 -10.95 -4.13 -18.42
CA SER A 220 -11.80 -3.36 -19.33
C SER A 220 -11.39 -1.89 -19.37
N LEU A 221 -11.24 -1.29 -18.20
CA LEU A 221 -10.73 0.08 -18.06
C LEU A 221 -9.32 0.23 -18.66
N LEU A 222 -8.44 -0.75 -18.45
CA LEU A 222 -7.07 -0.74 -18.96
C LEU A 222 -7.00 -0.73 -20.48
N VAL A 223 -7.70 -1.67 -21.14
CA VAL A 223 -7.68 -1.72 -22.61
C VAL A 223 -8.32 -0.46 -23.22
N THR A 224 -9.37 0.06 -22.59
CA THR A 224 -10.04 1.30 -23.01
C THR A 224 -9.11 2.50 -22.90
N ALA A 225 -8.52 2.73 -21.73
CA ALA A 225 -7.60 3.84 -21.51
C ALA A 225 -6.38 3.77 -22.44
N LEU A 226 -5.83 2.57 -22.64
CA LEU A 226 -4.68 2.37 -23.53
C LEU A 226 -5.01 2.67 -25.00
N ASN A 227 -6.16 2.19 -25.48
CA ASN A 227 -6.64 2.45 -26.83
C ASN A 227 -6.87 3.95 -27.11
N GLU A 228 -7.31 4.71 -26.10
CA GLU A 228 -7.54 6.16 -26.16
C GLU A 228 -6.27 7.01 -25.97
N GLY A 229 -5.10 6.39 -25.77
CA GLY A 229 -3.85 7.14 -25.63
C GLY A 229 -3.76 7.95 -24.33
N ARG A 230 -4.44 7.53 -23.26
CA ARG A 230 -4.40 8.19 -21.94
C ARG A 230 -3.12 7.82 -21.19
N ASP A 231 -2.64 8.72 -20.33
CA ASP A 231 -1.68 8.28 -19.31
C ASP A 231 -2.37 7.31 -18.35
N VAL A 232 -1.70 6.20 -18.05
CA VAL A 232 -2.25 5.14 -17.22
C VAL A 232 -1.29 4.83 -16.08
N ILE A 233 -1.82 4.75 -14.86
CA ILE A 233 -1.11 4.23 -13.70
C ILE A 233 -1.78 2.92 -13.31
N MET A 234 -1.08 1.82 -13.50
CA MET A 234 -1.59 0.49 -13.19
C MET A 234 -0.97 -0.02 -11.89
N ASP A 235 -1.78 -0.08 -10.82
CA ASP A 235 -1.38 -0.66 -9.55
C ASP A 235 -1.75 -2.15 -9.49
N GLY A 236 -0.73 -3.00 -9.45
CA GLY A 236 -0.89 -4.44 -9.37
C GLY A 236 0.23 -5.13 -8.62
N THR A 237 0.08 -6.44 -8.42
CA THR A 237 1.19 -7.26 -7.91
C THR A 237 2.24 -7.54 -8.98
N LEU A 238 1.84 -7.53 -10.26
CA LEU A 238 2.63 -7.96 -11.42
C LEU A 238 3.24 -9.36 -11.21
N SER A 239 2.55 -10.22 -10.45
CA SER A 239 3.00 -11.57 -10.10
C SER A 239 2.74 -12.61 -11.21
N TRP A 240 2.02 -12.24 -12.27
CA TRP A 240 1.66 -13.15 -13.35
C TRP A 240 2.28 -12.70 -14.67
N VAL A 241 3.39 -13.34 -15.05
CA VAL A 241 4.23 -12.93 -16.18
C VAL A 241 3.46 -12.85 -17.51
N PRO A 242 2.65 -13.85 -17.90
CA PRO A 242 1.98 -13.81 -19.20
C PRO A 242 1.07 -12.59 -19.36
N PHE A 243 0.33 -12.23 -18.31
CA PHE A 243 -0.52 -11.03 -18.30
C PHE A 243 0.31 -9.76 -18.52
N VAL A 244 1.39 -9.57 -17.77
CA VAL A 244 2.23 -8.36 -17.88
C VAL A 244 2.87 -8.26 -19.27
N VAL A 245 3.40 -9.36 -19.80
CA VAL A 245 4.03 -9.41 -21.13
C VAL A 245 3.01 -9.09 -22.23
N GLN A 246 1.81 -9.68 -22.17
CA GLN A 246 0.75 -9.40 -23.13
C GLN A 246 0.29 -7.94 -23.04
N THR A 247 0.17 -7.37 -21.82
CA THR A 247 -0.19 -5.95 -21.63
C THR A 247 0.85 -5.00 -22.19
N ILE A 248 2.14 -5.26 -21.95
CA ILE A 248 3.24 -4.48 -22.56
C ILE A 248 3.15 -4.58 -24.09
N THR A 249 2.95 -5.78 -24.62
CA THR A 249 2.81 -6.00 -26.07
C THR A 249 1.64 -5.21 -26.64
N MET A 250 0.49 -5.21 -25.96
CA MET A 250 -0.66 -4.39 -26.35
C MET A 250 -0.30 -2.90 -26.33
N ALA A 251 0.24 -2.37 -25.21
CA ALA A 251 0.60 -0.96 -25.07
C ALA A 251 1.62 -0.47 -26.12
N ARG A 252 2.55 -1.34 -26.55
CA ARG A 252 3.47 -1.04 -27.66
C ARG A 252 2.76 -0.95 -29.01
N ASN A 253 1.61 -1.59 -29.19
CA ASN A 253 0.91 -1.69 -30.47
C ASN A 253 -0.41 -0.88 -30.57
N VAL A 254 -0.97 -0.39 -29.46
CA VAL A 254 -2.25 0.35 -29.46
C VAL A 254 -2.23 1.60 -30.34
N HIS A 255 -1.06 2.18 -30.62
CA HIS A 255 -0.92 3.31 -31.53
C HIS A 255 -1.21 2.94 -33.01
N ARG A 256 -1.11 1.65 -33.36
CA ARG A 256 -1.35 1.13 -34.73
C ARG A 256 -2.67 0.37 -34.84
N ARG A 257 -3.14 -0.26 -33.76
CA ARG A 257 -4.31 -1.15 -33.77
C ARG A 257 -5.13 -0.98 -32.50
N ARG A 258 -6.44 -1.24 -32.58
CA ARG A 258 -7.30 -1.31 -31.40
C ARG A 258 -7.29 -2.73 -30.84
N TYR A 259 -7.45 -2.83 -29.53
CA TYR A 259 -7.52 -4.09 -28.79
C TYR A 259 -8.81 -4.19 -28.00
N ARG A 260 -9.23 -5.40 -27.65
CA ARG A 260 -10.28 -5.69 -26.68
C ARG A 260 -9.79 -6.69 -25.64
N MET A 261 -10.52 -6.80 -24.54
CA MET A 261 -10.30 -7.89 -23.59
C MET A 261 -10.46 -9.24 -24.27
N GLY A 262 -9.49 -10.13 -24.05
CA GLY A 262 -9.56 -11.53 -24.43
C GLY A 262 -10.27 -12.37 -23.36
N THR A 263 -10.23 -13.68 -23.55
CA THR A 263 -10.89 -14.64 -22.64
C THR A 263 -10.22 -14.82 -21.28
N GLY A 264 -9.02 -14.26 -21.10
CA GLY A 264 -8.20 -14.40 -19.90
C GLY A 264 -7.52 -15.76 -19.81
N TYR A 265 -7.28 -16.21 -18.57
CA TYR A 265 -6.80 -17.56 -18.29
C TYR A 265 -7.98 -18.51 -18.07
N LYS A 266 -8.09 -19.54 -18.90
CA LYS A 266 -9.12 -20.58 -18.80
C LYS A 266 -8.50 -21.96 -18.95
N VAL A 267 -8.99 -22.90 -18.13
CA VAL A 267 -8.68 -24.33 -18.25
C VAL A 267 -9.91 -25.02 -18.81
N GLY A 268 -9.78 -25.64 -19.98
CA GLY A 268 -10.82 -26.41 -20.64
C GLY A 268 -11.14 -27.71 -19.89
N THR A 269 -12.29 -28.30 -20.19
CA THR A 269 -12.72 -29.59 -19.60
C THR A 269 -11.80 -30.74 -19.99
N ASP A 270 -11.08 -30.60 -21.09
CA ASP A 270 -10.05 -31.50 -21.60
C ASP A 270 -8.65 -31.24 -21.01
N GLY A 271 -8.52 -30.27 -20.09
CA GLY A 271 -7.25 -29.84 -19.52
C GLY A 271 -6.46 -28.88 -20.40
N SER A 272 -6.97 -28.47 -21.57
CA SER A 272 -6.32 -27.46 -22.42
C SER A 272 -6.28 -26.10 -21.71
N ILE A 273 -5.17 -25.37 -21.85
CA ILE A 273 -5.01 -24.04 -21.24
C ILE A 273 -5.09 -22.99 -22.34
N THR A 274 -6.06 -22.09 -22.21
CA THR A 274 -6.15 -20.88 -23.03
C THR A 274 -5.76 -19.68 -22.18
N GLU A 275 -4.76 -18.91 -22.63
CA GLU A 275 -4.26 -17.74 -21.90
C GLU A 275 -4.11 -16.54 -22.84
N VAL A 276 -5.24 -15.84 -23.06
CA VAL A 276 -5.32 -14.70 -23.98
C VAL A 276 -5.98 -13.54 -23.26
N TYR A 277 -5.20 -12.56 -22.83
CA TYR A 277 -5.71 -11.40 -22.10
C TYR A 277 -6.17 -10.27 -23.01
N TRP A 278 -5.54 -10.13 -24.18
CA TRP A 278 -5.83 -9.06 -25.14
C TRP A 278 -5.95 -9.61 -26.55
N GLU A 279 -7.02 -9.23 -27.24
CA GLU A 279 -7.27 -9.61 -28.62
C GLU A 279 -7.21 -8.37 -29.52
N LYS A 280 -6.58 -8.52 -30.68
CA LYS A 280 -6.59 -7.48 -31.71
C LYS A 280 -7.99 -7.38 -32.29
N ILE A 281 -8.45 -6.16 -32.55
CA ILE A 281 -9.67 -5.93 -33.32
C ILE A 281 -9.23 -5.75 -34.78
N ASP A 282 -9.75 -6.59 -35.67
CA ASP A 282 -9.56 -6.47 -37.12
C ASP A 282 -10.47 -5.35 -37.65
N GLU A 283 -10.15 -4.11 -37.30
CA GLU A 283 -10.66 -2.95 -38.03
C GLU A 283 -9.68 -2.69 -39.19
N GLU A 284 -10.21 -2.55 -40.41
CA GLU A 284 -9.48 -1.94 -41.52
C GLU A 284 -8.82 -0.65 -40.99
N GLU A 285 -7.53 -0.44 -41.29
CA GLU A 285 -6.84 0.80 -40.91
C GLU A 285 -7.80 1.96 -41.20
N PRO A 286 -8.21 2.78 -40.20
CA PRO A 286 -9.11 3.88 -40.48
C PRO A 286 -8.44 4.69 -41.58
N SER A 287 -9.05 4.67 -42.76
CA SER A 287 -8.67 5.49 -43.89
C SER A 287 -8.47 6.88 -43.32
N LEU A 288 -7.24 7.39 -43.45
CA LEU A 288 -6.80 8.64 -42.85
C LEU A 288 -7.85 9.72 -43.10
N GLN A 289 -8.76 9.94 -42.15
CA GLN A 289 -9.57 11.13 -42.14
C GLN A 289 -8.58 12.25 -41.87
N GLU A 290 -8.32 13.06 -42.91
CA GLU A 290 -7.51 14.27 -42.86
C GLU A 290 -7.95 15.13 -41.67
N GLY A 291 -7.21 15.05 -40.56
CA GLY A 291 -7.49 15.81 -39.33
C GLY A 291 -7.32 15.05 -38.02
N SER A 292 -7.35 13.71 -38.01
CA SER A 292 -7.13 12.95 -36.76
C SER A 292 -5.64 12.90 -36.37
N LYS A 293 -5.27 13.40 -35.18
CA LYS A 293 -3.90 13.31 -34.66
C LYS A 293 -3.49 11.83 -34.60
N LYS A 294 -2.39 11.45 -35.27
CA LYS A 294 -1.85 10.08 -35.18
C LYS A 294 -1.52 9.73 -33.73
N ARG A 295 -2.06 8.62 -33.24
CA ARG A 295 -1.75 8.07 -31.90
C ARG A 295 -0.25 7.82 -31.79
N LYS A 296 0.33 8.22 -30.66
CA LYS A 296 1.76 8.06 -30.38
C LYS A 296 2.01 6.76 -29.61
N PRO A 297 3.18 6.11 -29.79
CA PRO A 297 3.55 4.94 -29.01
C PRO A 297 3.71 5.30 -27.52
N TYR A 298 3.32 4.38 -26.64
CA TYR A 298 3.49 4.55 -25.20
C TYR A 298 4.95 4.49 -24.78
N ARG A 299 5.33 5.39 -23.86
CA ARG A 299 6.47 5.18 -22.97
C ARG A 299 6.02 4.34 -21.79
N ILE A 300 6.72 3.25 -21.51
CA ILE A 300 6.37 2.29 -20.47
C ILE A 300 7.39 2.38 -19.33
N GLU A 301 6.90 2.65 -18.14
CA GLU A 301 7.70 2.77 -16.92
C GLU A 301 7.31 1.68 -15.93
N LEU A 302 8.29 1.10 -15.25
CA LEU A 302 8.09 0.12 -14.19
C LEU A 302 8.63 0.64 -12.88
N VAL A 303 7.81 0.56 -11.83
CA VAL A 303 8.22 0.82 -10.46
C VAL A 303 7.95 -0.44 -9.66
N GLY A 304 9.02 -1.12 -9.29
CA GLY A 304 8.99 -2.25 -8.39
C GLY A 304 9.14 -1.82 -6.93
N VAL A 305 8.39 -2.45 -6.05
CA VAL A 305 8.50 -2.26 -4.60
C VAL A 305 8.70 -3.62 -3.93
N VAL A 306 9.82 -3.76 -3.22
CA VAL A 306 10.21 -4.97 -2.49
C VAL A 306 10.35 -4.68 -1.01
N CYS A 307 9.98 -5.66 -0.19
CA CYS A 307 10.26 -5.67 1.24
C CYS A 307 10.40 -7.11 1.72
N ASP A 308 10.84 -7.28 2.96
CA ASP A 308 10.86 -8.57 3.61
C ASP A 308 9.44 -9.11 3.73
N ALA A 309 9.26 -10.38 3.33
CA ALA A 309 7.93 -10.95 3.17
C ALA A 309 7.16 -11.00 4.50
N TYR A 310 7.82 -11.23 5.63
CA TYR A 310 7.17 -11.24 6.94
C TYR A 310 6.63 -9.84 7.33
N LEU A 311 7.33 -8.74 6.99
CA LEU A 311 6.83 -7.38 7.22
C LEU A 311 5.57 -7.14 6.41
N ALA A 312 5.57 -7.56 5.14
CA ALA A 312 4.39 -7.46 4.30
C ALA A 312 3.20 -8.23 4.90
N VAL A 313 3.42 -9.44 5.43
CA VAL A 313 2.37 -10.22 6.10
C VAL A 313 1.82 -9.48 7.32
N VAL A 314 2.68 -8.96 8.20
CA VAL A 314 2.24 -8.18 9.36
C VAL A 314 1.46 -6.93 8.93
N ARG A 315 1.94 -6.19 7.91
CA ARG A 315 1.23 -5.04 7.31
C ARG A 315 -0.13 -5.46 6.76
N GLY A 316 -0.21 -6.62 6.12
CA GLY A 316 -1.45 -7.21 5.60
C GLY A 316 -2.46 -7.50 6.71
N ILE A 317 -2.03 -8.10 7.81
CA ILE A 317 -2.86 -8.40 8.98
C ILE A 317 -3.35 -7.10 9.65
N ARG A 318 -2.45 -6.13 9.86
CA ARG A 318 -2.82 -4.81 10.41
C ARG A 318 -3.84 -4.08 9.52
N ARG A 319 -3.63 -4.08 8.21
CA ARG A 319 -4.60 -3.53 7.25
C ARG A 319 -5.95 -4.25 7.33
N ALA A 320 -5.96 -5.56 7.56
CA ALA A 320 -7.20 -6.31 7.73
C ALA A 320 -7.98 -5.88 8.98
N ILE A 321 -7.27 -5.60 10.08
CA ILE A 321 -7.87 -5.08 11.32
C ILE A 321 -8.45 -3.68 11.08
N MET A 322 -7.69 -2.79 10.45
CA MET A 322 -8.07 -1.38 10.26
C MET A 322 -9.16 -1.19 9.20
N CYS A 323 -8.96 -1.79 8.03
CA CYS A 323 -9.78 -1.52 6.84
C CYS A 323 -10.77 -2.64 6.53
N ARG A 324 -10.87 -3.66 7.41
CA ARG A 324 -11.68 -4.86 7.18
C ARG A 324 -11.40 -5.50 5.82
N ARG A 325 -10.12 -5.61 5.45
CA ARG A 325 -9.67 -6.26 4.21
C ARG A 325 -8.55 -7.26 4.48
N ALA A 326 -8.93 -8.52 4.59
CA ALA A 326 -7.99 -9.62 4.79
C ALA A 326 -7.46 -10.16 3.45
N VAL A 327 -6.20 -10.57 3.46
CA VAL A 327 -5.54 -11.26 2.36
C VAL A 327 -4.97 -12.56 2.92
N ARG A 328 -5.16 -13.69 2.23
CA ARG A 328 -4.55 -14.95 2.65
C ARG A 328 -3.02 -14.83 2.61
N VAL A 329 -2.37 -15.23 3.69
CA VAL A 329 -0.91 -15.14 3.83
C VAL A 329 -0.19 -15.88 2.71
N LYS A 330 -0.62 -17.10 2.36
CA LYS A 330 -0.03 -17.86 1.24
C LYS A 330 -0.11 -17.11 -0.09
N SER A 331 -1.27 -16.52 -0.42
CA SER A 331 -1.43 -15.69 -1.61
C SER A 331 -0.51 -14.46 -1.59
N GLN A 332 -0.30 -13.87 -0.41
CA GLN A 332 0.63 -12.76 -0.21
C GLN A 332 2.08 -13.18 -0.45
N LEU A 333 2.56 -14.24 0.19
CA LEU A 333 3.92 -14.77 0.01
C LEU A 333 4.17 -15.15 -1.46
N LYS A 334 3.21 -15.83 -2.09
CA LYS A 334 3.25 -16.20 -3.51
C LYS A 334 3.37 -14.98 -4.42
N SER A 335 2.65 -13.88 -4.12
CA SER A 335 2.74 -12.64 -4.90
C SER A 335 4.13 -12.01 -4.82
N HIS A 336 4.75 -12.00 -3.64
CA HIS A 336 6.12 -11.53 -3.42
C HIS A 336 7.14 -12.36 -4.21
N LYS A 337 7.08 -13.68 -4.03
CA LYS A 337 7.98 -14.64 -4.71
C LYS A 337 7.94 -14.48 -6.23
N ARG A 338 6.73 -14.50 -6.80
CA ARG A 338 6.54 -14.41 -8.24
C ARG A 338 6.97 -13.06 -8.81
N PHE A 339 6.64 -11.96 -8.13
CA PHE A 339 7.09 -10.63 -8.57
C PHE A 339 8.62 -10.53 -8.55
N ALA A 340 9.26 -10.97 -7.46
CA ALA A 340 10.71 -10.89 -7.32
C ALA A 340 11.44 -11.68 -8.43
N ASN A 341 10.94 -12.88 -8.76
CA ASN A 341 11.49 -13.71 -9.84
C ASN A 341 11.25 -13.12 -11.24
N ALA A 342 10.22 -12.29 -11.41
CA ALA A 342 9.85 -11.72 -12.71
C ALA A 342 10.42 -10.32 -12.97
N PHE A 343 10.81 -9.58 -11.94
CA PHE A 343 11.19 -8.17 -12.03
C PHE A 343 12.28 -7.89 -13.08
N LEU A 344 13.33 -8.70 -13.11
CA LEU A 344 14.41 -8.55 -14.09
C LEU A 344 13.93 -8.78 -15.53
N THR A 345 13.06 -9.77 -15.74
CA THR A 345 12.42 -10.01 -17.04
C THR A 345 11.63 -8.78 -17.48
N TYR A 346 10.88 -8.15 -16.57
CA TYR A 346 10.12 -6.94 -16.89
C TYR A 346 11.02 -5.75 -17.23
N CYS A 347 12.17 -5.61 -16.57
CA CYS A 347 13.13 -4.55 -16.87
C CYS A 347 13.60 -4.58 -18.35
N HIS A 348 13.63 -5.75 -19.00
CA HIS A 348 13.97 -5.85 -20.42
C HIS A 348 12.85 -5.44 -21.37
N LEU A 349 11.61 -5.33 -20.89
CA LEU A 349 10.42 -5.06 -21.73
C LEU A 349 9.95 -3.60 -21.67
N VAL A 350 10.39 -2.87 -20.64
CA VAL A 350 9.99 -1.47 -20.36
C VAL A 350 11.11 -0.49 -20.70
N ASP A 351 10.74 0.78 -20.91
CA ASP A 351 11.71 1.83 -21.19
C ASP A 351 12.50 2.18 -19.93
N ASN A 352 11.80 2.46 -18.84
CA ASN A 352 12.42 2.82 -17.57
C ASN A 352 11.97 1.86 -16.46
N ALA A 353 12.87 1.54 -15.55
CA ALA A 353 12.55 0.74 -14.37
C ALA A 353 13.17 1.35 -13.11
N ARG A 354 12.45 1.32 -11.99
CA ARG A 354 12.93 1.71 -10.67
C ARG A 354 12.56 0.64 -9.67
N LEU A 355 13.45 0.32 -8.74
CA LEU A 355 13.22 -0.63 -7.66
C LEU A 355 13.39 0.07 -6.32
N TYR A 356 12.35 0.01 -5.49
CA TYR A 356 12.34 0.59 -4.15
C TYR A 356 12.26 -0.49 -3.08
N CYS A 357 13.04 -0.33 -2.02
CA CYS A 357 12.97 -1.11 -0.80
C CYS A 357 12.22 -0.35 0.30
N THR A 358 11.34 -1.04 1.01
CA THR A 358 10.53 -0.46 2.11
C THR A 358 10.76 -1.15 3.46
N ASN A 359 11.96 -1.70 3.66
CA ASN A 359 12.32 -2.40 4.89
C ASN A 359 12.62 -1.45 6.06
N ALA A 360 13.07 -0.23 5.80
CA ALA A 360 13.48 0.67 6.88
C ALA A 360 12.26 1.19 7.68
N LEU A 361 12.28 0.94 8.99
CA LEU A 361 11.40 1.55 9.99
C LEU A 361 12.02 2.83 10.57
N GLU A 362 13.35 2.96 10.51
CA GLU A 362 14.12 4.16 10.83
C GLU A 362 15.38 4.19 9.95
N GLY A 363 15.74 5.38 9.46
CA GLY A 363 17.02 5.62 8.79
C GLY A 363 17.38 7.10 8.93
N PRO A 364 18.68 7.45 9.03
CA PRO A 364 19.09 8.85 9.14
C PRO A 364 18.59 9.64 7.92
N PRO A 365 18.28 10.94 8.09
CA PRO A 365 17.81 11.78 7.00
C PRO A 365 18.81 11.73 5.84
N LYS A 366 18.30 11.58 4.61
CA LYS A 366 19.13 11.76 3.41
C LYS A 366 19.74 13.16 3.51
N PRO A 367 21.08 13.33 3.40
CA PRO A 367 21.61 14.63 3.07
C PRO A 367 21.05 15.01 1.71
N ASP A 368 20.48 16.21 1.62
CA ASP A 368 19.98 16.75 0.36
C ASP A 368 21.08 16.65 -0.69
N LEU A 369 20.78 15.95 -1.78
CA LEU A 369 21.57 15.99 -3.00
C LEU A 369 21.46 17.41 -3.54
N VAL A 370 22.35 18.29 -3.07
CA VAL A 370 22.67 19.52 -3.78
C VAL A 370 23.24 19.09 -5.12
N THR A 371 22.44 19.30 -6.16
CA THR A 371 22.89 19.28 -7.55
C THR A 371 24.13 20.15 -7.67
N ALA A 372 25.27 19.52 -7.92
CA ALA A 372 26.48 20.21 -8.34
C ALA A 372 26.24 20.77 -9.75
N GLU A 373 25.72 22.00 -9.82
CA GLU A 373 25.83 22.81 -11.01
C GLU A 373 27.19 23.53 -10.98
N SER A 374 28.01 23.17 -11.94
CA SER A 374 29.25 23.83 -12.30
C SER A 374 28.99 25.25 -12.82
N GLN A 375 29.52 26.29 -12.16
CA GLN A 375 29.88 27.55 -12.83
C GLN A 375 31.15 28.17 -12.19
N HIS A 376 32.07 28.53 -13.08
CA HIS A 376 33.33 29.26 -12.85
C HIS A 376 33.08 30.76 -12.56
N GLU A 377 34.02 31.35 -11.79
CA GLU A 377 34.52 32.76 -11.81
C GLU A 377 33.49 33.91 -11.63
N GLU A 378 33.71 34.99 -10.88
CA GLU A 378 34.91 35.79 -10.60
C GLU A 378 34.62 36.76 -9.42
N ASP A 379 35.68 37.35 -8.86
CA ASP A 379 35.76 38.22 -7.69
C ASP A 379 34.84 39.47 -7.66
N ILE A 380 34.46 39.93 -6.45
CA ILE A 380 34.59 41.34 -5.99
C ILE A 380 34.51 41.38 -4.45
N VAL A 381 35.56 41.93 -3.86
CA VAL A 381 35.70 42.29 -2.44
C VAL A 381 35.01 43.65 -2.20
N GLN A 382 34.18 43.77 -1.15
CA GLN A 382 34.37 44.75 -0.05
C GLN A 382 33.28 44.67 1.05
N PRO A 383 33.62 45.06 2.30
CA PRO A 383 32.86 44.71 3.51
C PRO A 383 32.00 45.88 4.00
N PHE A 384 30.79 45.66 4.49
CA PHE A 384 30.07 46.72 5.22
C PHE A 384 29.11 46.22 6.32
N GLN A 385 29.58 46.43 7.55
CA GLN A 385 28.90 46.94 8.75
C GLN A 385 27.63 46.29 9.31
N VAL A 386 27.80 45.88 10.57
CA VAL A 386 26.79 45.63 11.60
C VAL A 386 26.09 46.94 12.03
N PRO A 387 24.77 46.94 12.22
CA PRO A 387 24.13 47.71 13.29
C PRO A 387 23.36 46.76 14.22
N ARG A 388 23.81 46.61 15.47
CA ARG A 388 23.32 47.30 16.68
C ARG A 388 21.83 47.12 16.95
N GLU A 389 21.61 46.45 18.09
CA GLU A 389 20.37 46.25 18.82
C GLU A 389 19.49 47.50 18.91
N THR A 390 18.20 47.32 18.68
CA THR A 390 17.15 48.07 19.35
C THR A 390 16.07 47.12 19.85
N SER A 391 15.94 47.10 21.17
CA SER A 391 14.96 46.37 21.97
C SER A 391 13.51 46.67 21.54
N ILE A 392 12.76 45.63 21.19
CA ILE A 392 11.30 45.59 21.39
C ILE A 392 10.99 44.25 22.04
N LYS A 393 10.42 44.33 23.24
CA LYS A 393 9.85 43.22 23.99
C LYS A 393 8.71 42.62 23.18
N ASP A 394 8.84 41.36 22.79
CA ASP A 394 7.67 40.56 22.43
C ASP A 394 7.86 39.09 22.84
N ASN A 395 6.92 38.65 23.68
CA ASN A 395 6.70 37.28 24.11
C ASN A 395 6.51 36.34 22.91
N ARG A 396 7.59 35.73 22.38
CA ARG A 396 7.46 34.69 21.35
C ARG A 396 8.62 33.70 21.26
N LEU A 397 9.22 33.33 22.39
CA LEU A 397 10.25 32.27 22.46
C LEU A 397 9.74 30.91 22.97
N TRP A 398 8.42 30.73 23.11
CA TRP A 398 7.79 29.45 23.49
C TRP A 398 7.17 28.67 22.31
N LEU A 399 7.43 29.06 21.06
CA LEU A 399 6.85 28.41 19.88
C LEU A 399 7.86 27.70 18.95
N SER A 400 9.17 27.80 19.20
CA SER A 400 10.18 27.14 18.35
C SER A 400 10.31 25.63 18.57
N GLY A 401 9.95 25.11 19.75
CA GLY A 401 9.93 23.67 20.03
C GLY A 401 8.68 22.95 19.51
N LEU A 402 7.53 23.65 19.50
CA LEU A 402 6.26 23.11 18.99
C LEU A 402 6.21 23.03 17.46
N ASP A 403 6.94 23.89 16.75
CA ASP A 403 6.91 23.96 15.28
C ASP A 403 7.88 22.98 14.60
N LEU A 404 9.01 22.66 15.26
CA LEU A 404 9.90 21.59 14.82
C LEU A 404 9.23 20.21 15.01
N ASN A 405 8.57 20.01 16.14
CA ASN A 405 7.80 18.79 16.41
C ASN A 405 6.57 18.69 15.50
N LYS A 406 5.84 19.78 15.21
CA LYS A 406 4.74 19.75 14.21
C LYS A 406 5.21 19.48 12.79
N ARG A 407 6.43 19.87 12.40
CA ARG A 407 7.03 19.53 11.10
C ARG A 407 7.46 18.07 11.00
N ILE A 408 7.90 17.47 12.12
CA ILE A 408 8.15 16.03 12.21
C ILE A 408 6.82 15.25 12.22
N PHE A 409 5.80 15.77 12.91
CA PHE A 409 4.54 15.07 13.16
C PHE A 409 3.49 15.17 12.04
N ARG A 410 3.63 16.10 11.08
CA ARG A 410 2.78 16.14 9.87
C ARG A 410 3.17 15.11 8.79
N ARG A 411 4.21 14.31 9.02
CA ARG A 411 4.57 13.19 8.14
C ARG A 411 4.14 11.87 8.78
N ASN A 412 3.05 11.32 8.23
CA ASN A 412 2.63 9.91 8.28
C ASN A 412 2.05 9.35 9.60
N THR A 413 0.71 9.33 9.64
CA THR A 413 -0.08 8.32 10.37
C THR A 413 -0.10 6.95 9.67
N ASP A 414 0.79 6.68 8.71
CA ASP A 414 1.12 5.34 8.23
C ASP A 414 2.55 5.07 8.65
N THR A 415 2.76 4.40 9.81
CA THR A 415 4.05 3.89 10.35
C THR A 415 5.21 4.18 9.41
N ALA A 416 5.94 5.29 9.58
CA ALA A 416 6.76 5.92 8.52
C ALA A 416 7.56 4.90 7.70
N ILE A 417 6.97 4.45 6.59
CA ILE A 417 7.62 3.48 5.70
C ILE A 417 8.71 4.26 4.99
N PHE A 418 9.96 4.01 5.34
CA PHE A 418 11.06 4.65 4.65
C PHE A 418 11.28 3.98 3.29
N VAL A 419 11.35 4.81 2.26
CA VAL A 419 11.47 4.38 0.86
C VAL A 419 12.90 4.62 0.40
N LYS A 420 13.61 3.54 0.09
CA LYS A 420 14.97 3.58 -0.48
C LYS A 420 14.94 3.14 -1.93
N LEU A 421 15.44 3.97 -2.85
CA LEU A 421 15.69 3.55 -4.23
C LEU A 421 16.95 2.69 -4.25
N ILE A 422 16.83 1.44 -4.71
CA ILE A 422 17.92 0.45 -4.70
C ILE A 422 18.30 -0.04 -6.10
N GLY A 423 17.57 0.39 -7.13
CA GLY A 423 17.89 0.08 -8.52
C GLY A 423 17.17 0.99 -9.49
N TRP A 424 17.82 1.34 -10.59
CA TRP A 424 17.19 2.12 -11.66
C TRP A 424 17.74 1.78 -13.04
N LYS A 425 16.90 1.95 -14.05
CA LYS A 425 17.16 1.76 -15.46
C LYS A 425 16.56 2.93 -16.22
N ASP A 426 17.32 3.48 -17.15
CA ASP A 426 16.86 4.49 -18.11
C ASP A 426 17.08 3.98 -19.55
N LYS A 427 16.00 3.93 -20.33
CA LYS A 427 15.95 3.52 -21.75
C LYS A 427 16.62 2.17 -22.04
N ASP A 428 17.66 2.14 -22.87
CA ASP A 428 18.32 0.91 -23.34
C ASP A 428 19.47 0.48 -22.41
N ARG A 429 19.64 1.13 -21.25
CA ARG A 429 20.68 0.77 -20.29
C ARG A 429 20.30 -0.50 -19.55
N ASN A 430 21.29 -1.26 -19.10
CA ASN A 430 21.06 -2.33 -18.12
C ASN A 430 20.63 -1.71 -16.78
N LEU A 431 19.93 -2.49 -15.97
CA LEU A 431 19.55 -2.08 -14.61
C LEU A 431 20.81 -1.79 -13.79
N LEU A 432 20.95 -0.55 -13.32
CA LEU A 432 22.01 -0.11 -12.41
C LEU A 432 21.55 -0.35 -10.98
N VAL A 433 22.31 -1.18 -10.28
CA VAL A 433 22.04 -1.61 -8.91
C VAL A 433 23.35 -1.76 -8.15
N ASP A 434 23.29 -1.52 -6.85
CA ASP A 434 24.28 -2.09 -5.94
C ASP A 434 24.03 -3.61 -5.87
N PRO A 435 25.03 -4.46 -6.19
CA PRO A 435 24.90 -5.91 -6.12
C PRO A 435 24.43 -6.43 -4.74
N ASP A 436 24.77 -5.74 -3.67
CA ASP A 436 24.40 -6.11 -2.30
C ASP A 436 22.93 -5.73 -2.01
N GLU A 437 22.43 -4.66 -2.60
CA GLU A 437 21.05 -4.20 -2.38
C GLU A 437 20.02 -4.98 -3.22
N ILE A 438 20.39 -5.44 -4.43
CA ILE A 438 19.49 -6.24 -5.27
C ILE A 438 19.31 -7.68 -4.75
N ASP A 439 20.18 -8.16 -3.86
CA ASP A 439 20.08 -9.51 -3.28
C ASP A 439 18.73 -9.77 -2.59
N CYS A 440 18.06 -8.70 -2.13
CA CYS A 440 16.70 -8.79 -1.59
C CYS A 440 15.70 -9.45 -2.57
N LEU A 441 15.83 -9.25 -3.89
CA LEU A 441 14.98 -9.91 -4.88
C LEU A 441 15.25 -11.42 -4.94
N LYS A 442 16.52 -11.84 -4.87
CA LYS A 442 16.89 -13.26 -4.85
C LYS A 442 16.36 -13.93 -3.59
N ARG A 443 16.57 -13.28 -2.44
CA ARG A 443 16.06 -13.72 -1.14
C ARG A 443 14.55 -13.90 -1.20
N VAL A 444 13.78 -12.88 -1.59
CA VAL A 444 12.32 -12.95 -1.71
C VAL A 444 11.90 -13.98 -2.76
N GLY A 445 12.62 -14.13 -3.86
CA GLY A 445 12.38 -15.13 -4.90
C GLY A 445 12.52 -16.58 -4.43
N CYS A 446 13.30 -16.82 -3.37
CA CYS A 446 13.54 -18.13 -2.77
C CYS A 446 12.66 -18.45 -1.55
N LEU A 447 11.72 -17.57 -1.17
CA LEU A 447 10.86 -17.81 0.00
C LEU A 447 10.00 -19.07 -0.15
N ASN A 448 9.65 -19.64 1.00
CA ASN A 448 8.64 -20.69 1.12
C ASN A 448 7.24 -20.06 1.13
N GLU A 449 6.48 -20.26 0.05
CA GLU A 449 5.13 -19.66 -0.09
C GLU A 449 4.06 -20.36 0.76
N GLU A 450 4.38 -21.54 1.30
CA GLU A 450 3.52 -22.34 2.16
C GLU A 450 3.84 -22.17 3.65
N ALA A 451 4.77 -21.28 4.00
CA ALA A 451 5.18 -21.05 5.39
C ALA A 451 4.00 -20.58 6.26
N GLU A 452 3.96 -21.06 7.50
CA GLU A 452 2.97 -20.66 8.52
C GLU A 452 3.56 -19.72 9.58
N SER A 453 4.86 -19.46 9.51
CA SER A 453 5.58 -18.53 10.38
C SER A 453 6.87 -18.03 9.74
N ILE A 454 7.46 -16.99 10.34
CA ILE A 454 8.78 -16.48 9.96
C ILE A 454 9.90 -17.54 10.01
N TYR A 455 9.79 -18.56 10.86
CA TYR A 455 10.79 -19.64 10.95
C TYR A 455 10.86 -20.49 9.67
N GLU A 456 9.70 -20.73 9.06
CA GLU A 456 9.56 -21.58 7.88
C GLU A 456 9.76 -20.80 6.57
N LEU A 457 9.86 -19.47 6.65
CA LEU A 457 9.87 -18.58 5.50
C LEU A 457 11.09 -18.81 4.59
N TYR A 458 12.23 -19.15 5.17
CA TYR A 458 13.48 -19.40 4.46
C TYR A 458 14.17 -20.66 4.98
N LYS A 459 14.99 -21.29 4.13
CA LYS A 459 15.88 -22.38 4.54
C LYS A 459 16.94 -21.85 5.52
N TYR A 460 17.55 -22.75 6.29
CA TYR A 460 18.61 -22.37 7.24
C TYR A 460 19.96 -22.14 6.54
N PRO A 461 20.73 -21.10 6.91
CA PRO A 461 20.40 -20.05 7.88
C PRO A 461 19.30 -19.12 7.35
N ASN A 462 18.33 -18.79 8.22
CA ASN A 462 17.18 -17.97 7.85
C ASN A 462 17.60 -16.49 7.83
N PRO A 463 17.59 -15.81 6.66
CA PRO A 463 18.04 -14.42 6.55
C PRO A 463 17.21 -13.44 7.37
N ALA A 464 15.96 -13.80 7.70
CA ALA A 464 15.14 -12.98 8.57
C ALA A 464 15.65 -12.98 10.02
N CYS A 465 16.55 -13.88 10.40
CA CYS A 465 17.12 -14.00 11.76
C CYS A 465 18.60 -13.61 11.84
N GLU A 466 19.20 -13.10 10.75
CA GLU A 466 20.60 -12.70 10.68
C GLU A 466 20.84 -11.26 11.20
N ASP A 467 22.10 -10.89 11.41
CA ASP A 467 22.49 -9.50 11.75
C ASP A 467 22.11 -8.53 10.63
N GLY A 468 21.61 -7.35 11.01
CA GLY A 468 21.08 -6.38 10.06
C GLY A 468 19.62 -6.63 9.65
N SER A 469 18.99 -7.71 10.15
CA SER A 469 17.56 -7.90 9.98
C SER A 469 16.78 -7.10 11.01
N ILE A 470 15.63 -6.55 10.63
CA ILE A 470 14.70 -5.89 11.56
C ILE A 470 14.33 -6.81 12.73
N TRP A 471 14.27 -8.12 12.49
CA TRP A 471 13.97 -9.08 13.56
C TRP A 471 15.05 -9.06 14.65
N LYS A 472 16.32 -9.08 14.26
CA LYS A 472 17.43 -9.04 15.22
C LYS A 472 17.62 -7.64 15.81
N ASP A 473 17.56 -6.62 14.97
CA ASP A 473 17.90 -5.25 15.34
C ASP A 473 16.80 -4.54 16.13
N ILE A 474 15.52 -4.86 15.86
CA ILE A 474 14.36 -4.18 16.46
C ILE A 474 13.61 -5.10 17.43
N VAL A 475 13.27 -6.32 17.01
CA VAL A 475 12.43 -7.23 17.82
C VAL A 475 13.23 -7.88 18.96
N LEU A 476 14.44 -8.36 18.64
CA LEU A 476 15.35 -9.02 19.58
C LEU A 476 16.43 -8.07 20.14
N SER A 477 16.25 -6.76 19.97
CA SER A 477 17.22 -5.75 20.40
C SER A 477 17.60 -5.89 21.88
N PRO A 478 18.90 -5.92 22.24
CA PRO A 478 19.33 -6.01 23.64
C PRO A 478 18.83 -4.87 24.53
N SER A 479 18.61 -3.68 23.96
CA SER A 479 18.09 -2.51 24.68
C SER A 479 16.62 -2.66 25.10
N ARG A 480 15.86 -3.55 24.43
CA ARG A 480 14.42 -3.76 24.65
C ARG A 480 14.11 -4.14 26.09
N LEU A 481 14.98 -4.91 26.75
CA LEU A 481 14.79 -5.30 28.15
C LEU A 481 14.76 -4.08 29.09
N ASN A 482 15.63 -3.10 28.86
CA ASN A 482 15.68 -1.90 29.68
C ASN A 482 14.46 -1.01 29.44
N ILE A 483 14.06 -0.86 28.17
CA ILE A 483 12.84 -0.14 27.78
C ILE A 483 11.60 -0.76 28.45
N GLN A 484 11.48 -2.09 28.42
CA GLN A 484 10.34 -2.79 29.05
C GLN A 484 10.32 -2.61 30.57
N LYS A 485 11.48 -2.59 31.25
CA LYS A 485 11.55 -2.34 32.70
C LYS A 485 11.08 -0.93 33.05
N GLU A 486 11.52 0.07 32.30
CA GLU A 486 11.14 1.47 32.48
C GLU A 486 9.65 1.69 32.23
N LEU A 487 9.12 1.15 31.12
CA LEU A 487 7.69 1.18 30.81
C LEU A 487 6.88 0.49 31.91
N LYS A 488 7.32 -0.69 32.36
CA LYS A 488 6.62 -1.45 33.40
C LYS A 488 6.49 -0.66 34.70
N TYR A 489 7.59 -0.05 35.16
CA TYR A 489 7.58 0.79 36.36
C TYR A 489 6.60 1.97 36.22
N SER A 490 6.68 2.69 35.11
CA SER A 490 5.87 3.89 34.87
C SER A 490 4.37 3.56 34.73
N ILE A 491 4.03 2.50 34.00
CA ILE A 491 2.66 2.02 33.84
C ILE A 491 2.06 1.62 35.20
N GLN A 492 2.80 0.85 36.01
CA GLN A 492 2.32 0.43 37.33
C GLN A 492 2.07 1.62 38.26
N LYS A 493 2.93 2.65 38.20
CA LYS A 493 2.76 3.89 38.97
C LYS A 493 1.49 4.63 38.55
N VAL A 494 1.25 4.79 37.24
CA VAL A 494 0.06 5.48 36.71
C VAL A 494 -1.24 4.72 37.04
N GLU A 495 -1.27 3.41 36.79
CA GLU A 495 -2.44 2.56 37.07
C GLU A 495 -2.73 2.48 38.58
N GLY A 496 -1.70 2.35 39.41
CA GLY A 496 -1.82 2.32 40.87
C GLY A 496 -2.35 3.64 41.45
N SER A 497 -1.88 4.78 40.96
CA SER A 497 -2.30 6.11 41.41
C SER A 497 -3.77 6.41 41.08
N LYS A 498 -4.26 5.91 39.94
CA LYS A 498 -5.68 6.06 39.55
C LYS A 498 -6.60 5.14 40.36
N MET A 499 -6.14 3.95 40.75
CA MET A 499 -6.93 3.03 41.58
C MET A 499 -7.13 3.55 43.01
N THR A 500 -6.20 4.36 43.53
CA THR A 500 -6.34 5.03 44.84
C THR A 500 -7.21 6.28 44.79
N SER A 501 -7.40 6.90 43.62
CA SER A 501 -8.21 8.12 43.47
C SER A 501 -9.68 7.86 43.10
N SER A 502 -10.06 6.60 42.84
CA SER A 502 -11.44 6.15 42.59
C SER A 502 -12.06 5.37 43.78
N LYS A 503 -11.37 5.31 44.92
CA LYS A 503 -11.94 4.94 46.22
C LYS A 503 -12.09 6.21 47.05
#